data_AF-A0A966D0Y5-F1
#
_entry.id   AF-A0A966D0Y5-F1
#
_cell.length_a   1.000
_cell.length_b   1.000
_cell.length_c   1.000
_cell.angle_alpha   90.00
_cell.angle_beta   90.00
_cell.angle_gamma   90.00
#
_symmetry.space_group_name_H-M   'P 1'
#
loop_
_entity.id
_entity.type
_entity.pdbx_description
1 polymer ?
#
loop_
_entity_poly.entity_id
_entity_poly.type
_entity_poly.pdbx_seq_one_letter_code
_entity_poly.pdbx_strand_id
1 'polypeptide(L)'
;MAIFRVEGGHRLKGELTPQGAKNEALQILSAVLLTREKMIVNNVPDILDVRKLIELLVRLGVKAKKLDVCDDGSAGCISHSWEFCAKDIDMDFVHSREFCNISSALRGSVMLVGPLLTRFGFANMPKPGGDKIGRRRLDTHLIGLEKLGAKLVFNGELSSIELSASRLDGCYMLLDEASVTGTA
;
A
#
# COMPACT_ATOMS: atom_id res chain seq x y z
N MET A 1 -20.00 12.52 11.84
CA MET A 1 -18.77 13.25 11.48
C MET A 1 -18.21 13.87 12.74
N ALA A 2 -16.92 13.70 13.00
CA ALA A 2 -16.24 14.45 14.05
C ALA A 2 -15.99 15.88 13.56
N ILE A 3 -16.08 16.86 14.46
CA ILE A 3 -15.80 18.27 14.17
C ILE A 3 -14.63 18.70 15.07
N PHE A 4 -13.66 19.39 14.50
CA PHE A 4 -12.62 20.08 15.25
C PHE A 4 -13.05 21.54 15.43
N ARG A 5 -13.17 22.00 16.68
CA ARG A 5 -13.32 23.42 17.02
C ARG A 5 -11.97 23.97 17.42
N VAL A 6 -11.48 24.96 16.69
CA VAL A 6 -10.21 25.64 16.97
C VAL A 6 -10.52 27.05 17.45
N GLU A 7 -10.03 27.41 18.63
CA GLU A 7 -10.13 28.77 19.17
C GLU A 7 -8.80 29.50 18.92
N GLY A 8 -8.89 30.72 18.40
CA GLY A 8 -7.71 31.52 18.05
C GLY A 8 -7.04 32.17 19.27
N GLY A 9 -5.85 32.75 19.07
CA GLY A 9 -5.14 33.53 20.10
C GLY A 9 -4.13 32.75 20.95
N HIS A 10 -3.97 31.45 20.72
CA HIS A 10 -3.01 30.62 21.45
C HIS A 10 -1.67 30.51 20.68
N ARG A 11 -0.59 31.04 21.26
CA ARG A 11 0.78 30.83 20.75
C ARG A 11 1.24 29.43 21.12
N LEU A 12 1.65 28.63 20.13
CA LEU A 12 2.22 27.30 20.36
C LEU A 12 3.58 27.41 21.06
N LYS A 13 3.81 26.57 22.06
CA LYS A 13 5.10 26.37 22.74
C LYS A 13 5.20 24.93 23.22
N GLY A 14 6.27 24.23 22.89
CA GLY A 14 6.51 22.84 23.27
C GLY A 14 7.33 22.10 22.22
N GLU A 15 7.42 20.80 22.38
CA GLU A 15 8.11 19.88 21.48
C GLU A 15 7.11 18.81 20.99
N LEU A 16 7.35 18.29 19.80
CA LEU A 16 6.56 17.21 19.20
C LEU A 16 7.51 16.28 18.45
N THR A 17 7.38 14.98 18.69
CA THR A 17 8.05 13.94 17.91
C THR A 17 7.18 13.58 16.70
N PRO A 18 7.64 13.78 15.46
CA PRO A 18 6.91 13.34 14.26
C PRO A 18 6.79 11.81 14.21
N GLN A 19 5.65 11.33 13.71
CA GLN A 19 5.50 9.92 13.37
C GLN A 19 6.22 9.60 12.06
N GLY A 20 6.40 8.30 11.77
CA GLY A 20 6.97 7.84 10.50
C GLY A 20 6.26 8.38 9.26
N ALA A 21 6.99 8.37 8.14
CA ALA A 21 6.50 8.90 6.89
C ALA A 21 5.40 8.00 6.30
N LYS A 22 4.18 8.54 6.15
CA LYS A 22 3.05 7.80 5.56
C LYS A 22 3.41 7.14 4.22
N ASN A 23 3.97 7.91 3.29
CA ASN A 23 4.16 7.44 1.92
C ASN A 23 5.21 6.33 1.84
N GLU A 24 6.22 6.37 2.71
CA GLU A 24 7.21 5.29 2.85
C GLU A 24 6.60 4.06 3.51
N ALA A 25 5.77 4.26 4.55
CA ALA A 25 5.08 3.16 5.20
C ALA A 25 4.20 2.39 4.20
N LEU A 26 3.47 3.09 3.31
CA LEU A 26 2.66 2.41 2.30
C LEU A 26 3.51 1.55 1.34
N GLN A 27 4.68 2.02 0.91
CA GLN A 27 5.59 1.26 0.04
C GLN A 27 6.15 0.03 0.74
N ILE A 28 6.71 0.21 1.95
CA ILE A 28 7.32 -0.88 2.74
C ILE A 28 6.26 -1.93 3.10
N LEU A 29 5.05 -1.50 3.46
CA LEU A 29 3.95 -2.41 3.76
C LEU A 29 3.50 -3.20 2.52
N SER A 30 3.54 -2.63 1.31
CA SER A 30 3.31 -3.40 0.09
C SER A 30 4.44 -4.40 -0.19
N ALA A 31 5.69 -4.03 0.09
CA ALA A 31 6.86 -4.88 -0.10
C ALA A 31 6.88 -6.14 0.78
N VAL A 32 6.12 -6.20 1.89
CA VAL A 32 6.00 -7.43 2.72
C VAL A 32 5.54 -8.64 1.92
N LEU A 33 4.78 -8.41 0.83
CA LEU A 33 4.29 -9.46 -0.04
C LEU A 33 5.42 -10.12 -0.86
N LEU A 34 6.60 -9.52 -0.97
CA LEU A 34 7.72 -10.07 -1.74
C LEU A 34 8.37 -11.29 -1.08
N THR A 35 8.15 -11.53 0.22
CA THR A 35 8.80 -12.62 0.97
C THR A 35 7.83 -13.47 1.78
N ARG A 36 8.19 -14.75 1.98
CA ARG A 36 7.51 -15.66 2.92
C ARG A 36 8.03 -15.52 4.35
N GLU A 37 9.18 -14.85 4.51
CA GLU A 37 9.82 -14.67 5.80
C GLU A 37 9.12 -13.59 6.63
N LYS A 38 9.43 -13.59 7.93
CA LYS A 38 8.93 -12.55 8.83
C LYS A 38 9.65 -11.24 8.55
N MET A 39 8.90 -10.15 8.49
CA MET A 39 9.44 -8.81 8.34
C MET A 39 8.95 -7.93 9.48
N ILE A 40 9.87 -7.23 10.15
CA ILE A 40 9.54 -6.25 11.18
C ILE A 40 9.69 -4.85 10.57
N VAL A 41 8.61 -4.06 10.63
CA VAL A 41 8.60 -2.67 10.20
C VAL A 41 8.45 -1.79 11.43
N ASN A 42 9.44 -0.95 11.69
CA ASN A 42 9.45 0.00 12.80
C ASN A 42 8.92 1.37 12.35
N ASN A 43 8.48 2.17 13.30
CA ASN A 43 8.03 3.55 13.06
C ASN A 43 6.87 3.65 12.02
N VAL A 44 5.92 2.71 12.06
CA VAL A 44 4.71 2.73 11.24
C VAL A 44 3.71 3.76 11.80
N PRO A 45 3.40 4.85 11.06
CA PRO A 45 2.52 5.89 11.56
C PRO A 45 1.08 5.40 11.70
N ASP A 46 0.41 5.84 12.76
CA ASP A 46 -0.90 5.36 13.14
C ASP A 46 -2.02 6.24 12.54
N ILE A 47 -2.21 6.10 11.23
CA ILE A 47 -3.13 6.93 10.43
C ILE A 47 -4.02 6.09 9.53
N LEU A 48 -5.14 6.66 9.11
CA LEU A 48 -6.21 5.93 8.41
C LEU A 48 -5.75 5.17 7.17
N ASP A 49 -4.95 5.79 6.30
CA ASP A 49 -4.46 5.15 5.06
C ASP A 49 -3.63 3.89 5.37
N VAL A 50 -2.76 3.98 6.39
CA VAL A 50 -1.88 2.88 6.81
C VAL A 50 -2.68 1.76 7.47
N ARG A 51 -3.62 2.10 8.35
CA ARG A 51 -4.54 1.12 8.95
C ARG A 51 -5.34 0.37 7.89
N LYS A 52 -5.87 1.07 6.88
CA LYS A 52 -6.59 0.46 5.76
C LYS A 52 -5.71 -0.48 4.93
N LEU A 53 -4.45 -0.11 4.69
CA LEU A 53 -3.51 -0.97 3.97
C LEU A 53 -3.21 -2.24 4.79
N ILE A 54 -2.97 -2.10 6.09
CA ILE A 54 -2.76 -3.26 6.98
C ILE A 54 -4.00 -4.16 6.99
N GLU A 55 -5.21 -3.60 7.08
CA GLU A 55 -6.45 -4.39 6.99
C GLU A 55 -6.53 -5.15 5.67
N LEU A 56 -6.25 -4.49 4.54
CA LEU A 56 -6.25 -5.12 3.22
C LEU A 56 -5.21 -6.26 3.13
N LEU A 57 -4.00 -6.06 3.66
CA LEU A 57 -2.98 -7.11 3.74
C LEU A 57 -3.45 -8.30 4.61
N VAL A 58 -4.11 -8.03 5.74
CA VAL A 58 -4.66 -9.10 6.59
C VAL A 58 -5.76 -9.87 5.87
N ARG A 59 -6.65 -9.20 5.12
CA ARG A 59 -7.67 -9.88 4.29
C ARG A 59 -7.06 -10.70 3.17
N LEU A 60 -5.93 -10.27 2.62
CA LEU A 60 -5.12 -11.04 1.66
C LEU A 60 -4.46 -12.29 2.28
N GLY A 61 -4.52 -12.46 3.60
CA GLY A 61 -3.89 -13.59 4.31
C GLY A 61 -2.52 -13.27 4.93
N VAL A 62 -2.05 -12.03 4.87
CA VAL A 62 -0.83 -11.62 5.60
C VAL A 62 -1.10 -11.67 7.10
N LYS A 63 -0.29 -12.44 7.83
CA LYS A 63 -0.32 -12.42 9.30
C LYS A 63 0.37 -11.14 9.78
N ALA A 64 -0.38 -10.25 10.43
CA ALA A 64 0.13 -9.00 10.97
C ALA A 64 -0.04 -8.96 12.49
N LYS A 65 1.02 -8.62 13.22
CA LYS A 65 1.01 -8.46 14.68
C LYS A 65 1.67 -7.15 15.05
N LYS A 66 0.95 -6.29 15.77
CA LYS A 66 1.56 -5.12 16.41
C LYS A 66 2.49 -5.59 17.52
N LEU A 67 3.71 -5.07 17.55
CA LEU A 67 4.68 -5.37 18.59
C LEU A 67 4.57 -4.27 19.65
N ASP A 68 4.42 -4.64 20.92
CA ASP A 68 4.49 -3.70 22.04
C ASP A 68 5.95 -3.59 22.47
N VAL A 69 6.72 -2.76 21.76
CA VAL A 69 8.08 -2.41 22.17
C VAL A 69 7.98 -1.13 22.98
N CYS A 70 7.91 -1.27 24.30
CA CYS A 70 8.18 -0.18 25.21
C CYS A 70 9.70 -0.10 25.35
N ASP A 71 10.34 0.87 24.72
CA ASP A 71 11.66 1.28 25.18
C ASP A 71 11.48 1.93 26.57
N ASP A 72 12.09 1.27 27.56
CA ASP A 72 12.53 1.73 28.88
C ASP A 72 11.60 2.49 29.87
N GLY A 73 10.31 2.68 29.59
CA GLY A 73 9.39 3.25 30.58
C GLY A 73 9.47 4.78 30.72
N SER A 74 10.11 5.45 29.76
CA SER A 74 9.95 6.88 29.56
C SER A 74 8.51 7.19 29.09
N ALA A 75 7.82 8.07 29.82
CA ALA A 75 6.45 8.49 29.50
C ALA A 75 6.43 9.15 28.09
N GLY A 76 5.89 8.44 27.11
CA GLY A 76 5.88 8.87 25.70
C GLY A 76 6.18 7.77 24.68
N CYS A 77 6.49 6.54 25.11
CA CYS A 77 6.83 5.45 24.20
C CYS A 77 5.58 4.95 23.44
N ILE A 78 5.42 5.38 22.18
CA ILE A 78 4.41 4.86 21.26
C ILE A 78 5.07 3.76 20.43
N SER A 79 4.80 2.49 20.74
CA SER A 79 5.24 1.41 19.88
C SER A 79 4.49 1.46 18.54
N HIS A 80 5.25 1.74 17.49
CA HIS A 80 4.80 1.81 16.10
C HIS A 80 5.38 0.66 15.27
N SER A 81 5.78 -0.44 15.92
CA SER A 81 6.40 -1.58 15.24
C SER A 81 5.39 -2.69 14.95
N TRP A 82 5.53 -3.31 13.78
CA TRP A 82 4.68 -4.39 13.31
C TRP A 82 5.50 -5.55 12.74
N GLU A 83 5.12 -6.77 13.08
CA GLU A 83 5.59 -8.00 12.42
C GLU A 83 4.58 -8.40 11.33
N PHE A 84 5.06 -8.66 10.13
CA PHE A 84 4.29 -9.19 9.00
C PHE A 84 4.86 -10.51 8.51
N CYS A 85 3.99 -11.42 8.07
CA CYS A 85 4.37 -12.68 7.42
C CYS A 85 3.38 -13.01 6.30
N ALA A 86 3.84 -12.88 5.06
CA ALA A 86 3.07 -13.11 3.84
C ALA A 86 3.29 -14.52 3.28
N LYS A 87 3.22 -15.55 4.14
CA LYS A 87 3.46 -16.94 3.74
C LYS A 87 2.26 -17.57 3.02
N ASP A 88 1.07 -17.33 3.55
CA ASP A 88 -0.18 -18.01 3.19
C ASP A 88 -1.16 -16.99 2.57
N ILE A 89 -0.88 -16.52 1.35
CA ILE A 89 -1.69 -15.49 0.67
C ILE A 89 -2.87 -16.12 -0.07
N ASP A 90 -4.05 -15.54 0.10
CA ASP A 90 -5.28 -15.90 -0.58
C ASP A 90 -5.38 -15.17 -1.93
N MET A 91 -5.08 -15.90 -3.00
CA MET A 91 -5.21 -15.36 -4.36
C MET A 91 -6.65 -15.29 -4.84
N ASP A 92 -7.56 -16.14 -4.33
CA ASP A 92 -8.98 -16.10 -4.69
C ASP A 92 -9.59 -14.77 -4.25
N PHE A 93 -9.16 -14.25 -3.09
CA PHE A 93 -9.53 -12.91 -2.64
C PHE A 93 -9.10 -11.81 -3.63
N VAL A 94 -7.93 -11.90 -4.27
CA VAL A 94 -7.45 -10.91 -5.26
C VAL A 94 -8.37 -10.85 -6.51
N HIS A 95 -8.99 -11.97 -6.87
CA HIS A 95 -9.98 -12.05 -7.95
C HIS A 95 -11.36 -11.51 -7.54
N SER A 96 -11.61 -11.30 -6.25
CA SER A 96 -12.93 -10.96 -5.73
C SER A 96 -13.33 -9.50 -5.98
N ARG A 97 -14.65 -9.27 -6.05
CA ARG A 97 -15.22 -7.91 -6.04
C ARG A 97 -14.93 -7.16 -4.73
N GLU A 98 -14.81 -7.90 -3.62
CA GLU A 98 -14.49 -7.31 -2.31
C GLU A 98 -13.11 -6.67 -2.32
N PHE A 99 -12.10 -7.35 -2.86
CA PHE A 99 -10.76 -6.80 -3.02
C PHE A 99 -10.77 -5.51 -3.84
N CYS A 100 -11.51 -5.51 -4.97
CA CYS A 100 -11.64 -4.33 -5.81
C CYS A 100 -12.26 -3.15 -5.05
N ASN A 101 -13.33 -3.39 -4.26
CA ASN A 101 -14.02 -2.37 -3.48
C ASN A 101 -13.10 -1.75 -2.42
N ILE A 102 -12.41 -2.58 -1.63
CA ILE A 102 -11.54 -2.12 -0.54
C ILE A 102 -10.32 -1.36 -1.13
N SER A 103 -9.69 -1.93 -2.16
CA SER A 103 -8.53 -1.33 -2.81
C SER A 103 -8.88 0.01 -3.50
N SER A 104 -10.04 0.10 -4.16
CA SER A 104 -10.45 1.36 -4.81
C SER A 104 -10.62 2.53 -3.83
N ALA A 105 -10.87 2.27 -2.55
CA ALA A 105 -11.01 3.28 -1.52
C ALA A 105 -9.66 3.84 -0.99
N LEU A 106 -8.54 3.23 -1.40
CA LEU A 106 -7.19 3.61 -1.00
C LEU A 106 -6.30 3.73 -2.24
N ARG A 107 -6.00 4.96 -2.68
CA ARG A 107 -5.13 5.15 -3.86
C ARG A 107 -3.77 4.45 -3.76
N GLY A 108 -3.21 4.33 -2.54
CA GLY A 108 -1.96 3.63 -2.28
C GLY A 108 -1.99 2.11 -2.54
N SER A 109 -3.18 1.50 -2.72
CA SER A 109 -3.30 0.07 -3.01
C SER A 109 -2.66 -0.33 -4.34
N VAL A 110 -2.43 0.63 -5.24
CA VAL A 110 -1.74 0.39 -6.53
C VAL A 110 -0.36 -0.25 -6.33
N MET A 111 0.32 0.05 -5.22
CA MET A 111 1.65 -0.47 -4.92
C MET A 111 1.64 -1.97 -4.56
N LEU A 112 0.46 -2.57 -4.34
CA LEU A 112 0.34 -4.03 -4.18
C LEU A 112 0.50 -4.77 -5.52
N VAL A 113 0.29 -4.11 -6.65
CA VAL A 113 0.31 -4.74 -7.98
C VAL A 113 1.67 -5.36 -8.28
N GLY A 114 2.76 -4.62 -8.05
CA GLY A 114 4.12 -5.10 -8.33
C GLY A 114 4.47 -6.38 -7.56
N PRO A 115 4.38 -6.39 -6.22
CA PRO A 115 4.63 -7.59 -5.41
C PRO A 115 3.70 -8.76 -5.72
N LEU A 116 2.41 -8.50 -5.92
CA LEU A 116 1.43 -9.55 -6.25
C LEU A 116 1.77 -10.20 -7.59
N LEU A 117 1.98 -9.38 -8.62
CA LEU A 117 2.29 -9.86 -9.96
C LEU A 117 3.63 -10.61 -10.00
N THR A 118 4.65 -10.08 -9.35
CA THR A 118 6.00 -10.68 -9.35
C THR A 118 6.02 -12.03 -8.66
N ARG A 119 5.33 -12.18 -7.52
CA ARG A 119 5.43 -13.40 -6.70
C ARG A 119 4.35 -14.43 -7.01
N PHE A 120 3.17 -14.00 -7.44
CA PHE A 120 2.00 -14.87 -7.64
C PHE A 120 1.53 -14.91 -9.10
N GLY A 121 2.15 -14.12 -10.00
CA GLY A 121 1.84 -14.12 -11.44
C GLY A 121 0.52 -13.46 -11.80
N PHE A 122 -0.20 -12.91 -10.82
CA PHE A 122 -1.48 -12.22 -11.02
C PHE A 122 -1.63 -11.06 -10.05
N ALA A 123 -2.21 -9.96 -10.52
CA ALA A 123 -2.64 -8.84 -9.71
C ALA A 123 -3.89 -8.21 -10.31
N ASN A 124 -4.77 -7.68 -9.46
CA ASN A 124 -5.91 -6.89 -9.89
C ASN A 124 -5.68 -5.42 -9.50
N MET A 125 -5.83 -4.52 -10.46
CA MET A 125 -5.67 -3.09 -10.27
C MET A 125 -7.02 -2.40 -10.53
N PRO A 126 -7.87 -2.26 -9.49
CA PRO A 126 -9.12 -1.53 -9.62
C PRO A 126 -8.84 -0.06 -9.93
N LYS A 127 -9.76 0.58 -10.67
CA LYS A 127 -9.70 2.01 -10.91
C LYS A 127 -9.62 2.74 -9.57
N PRO A 128 -8.54 3.47 -9.26
CA PRO A 128 -8.40 4.10 -7.96
C PRO A 128 -9.49 5.17 -7.78
N GLY A 129 -10.21 5.09 -6.67
CA GLY A 129 -11.08 6.15 -6.17
C GLY A 129 -10.34 7.04 -5.16
N GLY A 130 -11.12 7.85 -4.43
CA GLY A 130 -10.65 8.54 -3.22
C GLY A 130 -9.79 9.79 -3.41
N ASP A 131 -9.62 10.29 -4.63
CA ASP A 131 -8.72 11.43 -4.89
C ASP A 131 -9.40 12.54 -5.70
N LYS A 132 -9.70 13.66 -5.02
CA LYS A 132 -10.29 14.87 -5.63
C LYS A 132 -9.24 15.93 -5.99
N ILE A 133 -7.95 15.64 -5.81
CA ILE A 133 -6.87 16.62 -5.95
C ILE A 133 -6.55 16.93 -7.42
N GLY A 134 -6.84 16.02 -8.36
CA GLY A 134 -6.68 16.23 -9.80
C GLY A 134 -6.65 14.94 -10.63
N ARG A 135 -6.40 15.05 -11.94
CA ARG A 135 -6.17 13.88 -12.80
C ARG A 135 -4.80 13.28 -12.49
N ARG A 136 -4.78 12.09 -11.89
CA ARG A 136 -3.55 11.32 -11.65
C ARG A 136 -3.68 9.97 -12.35
N ARG A 137 -3.04 9.86 -13.50
CA ARG A 137 -3.12 8.68 -14.38
C ARG A 137 -2.33 7.51 -13.79
N LEU A 138 -2.63 6.31 -14.28
CA LEU A 138 -1.89 5.09 -13.95
C LEU A 138 -1.06 4.57 -15.14
N ASP A 139 -1.03 5.33 -16.23
CA ASP A 139 -0.37 4.98 -17.49
C ASP A 139 1.07 4.54 -17.25
N THR A 140 1.83 5.26 -16.42
CA THR A 140 3.21 4.92 -16.05
C THR A 140 3.35 3.52 -15.44
N HIS A 141 2.40 3.09 -14.61
CA HIS A 141 2.44 1.77 -13.97
C HIS A 141 2.10 0.68 -14.99
N LEU A 142 1.04 0.91 -15.77
CA LEU A 142 0.55 -0.03 -16.78
C LEU A 142 1.59 -0.26 -17.88
N ILE A 143 2.12 0.82 -18.46
CA ILE A 143 3.15 0.77 -19.51
C ILE A 143 4.43 0.14 -18.96
N GLY A 144 4.81 0.46 -17.71
CA GLY A 144 5.99 -0.13 -17.07
C GLY A 144 5.87 -1.64 -16.91
N LEU A 145 4.74 -2.11 -16.37
CA LEU A 145 4.50 -3.54 -16.16
C LEU A 145 4.34 -4.29 -17.48
N GLU A 146 3.71 -3.69 -18.50
CA GLU A 146 3.63 -4.27 -19.85
C GLU A 146 5.02 -4.42 -20.48
N LYS A 147 5.90 -3.42 -20.35
CA LYS A 147 7.31 -3.50 -20.81
C LYS A 147 8.11 -4.57 -20.09
N LEU A 148 7.74 -4.91 -18.86
CA LEU A 148 8.32 -6.02 -18.10
C LEU A 148 7.72 -7.39 -18.49
N GLY A 149 6.72 -7.44 -19.38
CA GLY A 149 6.10 -8.67 -19.88
C GLY A 149 4.73 -9.01 -19.29
N ALA A 150 4.12 -8.10 -18.53
CA ALA A 150 2.75 -8.29 -18.03
C ALA A 150 1.72 -8.19 -19.15
N LYS A 151 0.70 -9.05 -19.12
CA LYS A 151 -0.51 -8.94 -19.94
C LYS A 151 -1.60 -8.22 -19.17
N LEU A 152 -2.19 -7.22 -19.79
CA LEU A 152 -3.22 -6.37 -19.21
C LEU A 152 -4.57 -6.67 -19.85
N VAL A 153 -5.59 -6.97 -19.04
CA VAL A 153 -6.97 -7.19 -19.50
C VAL A 153 -7.91 -6.30 -18.71
N PHE A 154 -8.71 -5.50 -19.41
CA PHE A 154 -9.71 -4.67 -18.74
C PHE A 154 -10.94 -5.50 -18.38
N ASN A 155 -11.29 -5.52 -17.10
CA ASN A 155 -12.52 -6.13 -16.59
C ASN A 155 -13.58 -5.04 -16.38
N GLY A 156 -14.55 -4.99 -17.29
CA GLY A 156 -15.62 -3.98 -17.26
C GLY A 156 -16.57 -4.10 -16.07
N GLU A 157 -16.84 -5.32 -15.61
CA GLU A 157 -17.78 -5.59 -14.51
C GLU A 157 -17.23 -5.10 -13.15
N LEU A 158 -15.92 -5.28 -12.96
CA LEU A 158 -15.20 -4.84 -11.76
C LEU A 158 -14.62 -3.43 -11.91
N SER A 159 -14.68 -2.84 -13.10
CA SER A 159 -14.00 -1.56 -13.41
C SER A 159 -12.53 -1.58 -13.01
N SER A 160 -11.84 -2.66 -13.35
CA SER A 160 -10.47 -2.94 -12.97
C SER A 160 -9.63 -3.42 -14.15
N ILE A 161 -8.31 -3.43 -13.96
CA ILE A 161 -7.35 -4.00 -14.91
C ILE A 161 -6.75 -5.22 -14.24
N GLU A 162 -6.90 -6.37 -14.87
CA GLU A 162 -6.26 -7.62 -14.48
C GLU A 162 -4.89 -7.68 -15.15
N LEU A 163 -3.86 -7.94 -14.34
CA LEU A 163 -2.50 -8.10 -14.79
C LEU A 163 -2.07 -9.53 -14.53
N SER A 164 -1.49 -10.18 -15.55
CA SER A 164 -0.95 -11.53 -15.43
C SER A 164 0.42 -11.64 -16.10
N ALA A 165 1.33 -12.39 -15.49
CA ALA A 165 2.66 -12.64 -16.02
C ALA A 165 3.17 -13.99 -15.53
N SER A 166 3.74 -14.80 -16.43
CA SER A 166 4.47 -16.01 -16.01
C SER A 166 5.83 -15.66 -15.40
N ARG A 167 6.47 -14.60 -15.92
CA ARG A 167 7.71 -14.02 -15.43
C ARG A 167 7.74 -12.55 -15.85
N LEU A 168 8.29 -11.69 -15.00
CA LEU A 168 8.66 -10.33 -15.37
C LEU A 168 10.15 -10.28 -15.71
N ASP A 169 10.48 -9.63 -16.83
CA ASP A 169 11.85 -9.51 -17.33
C ASP A 169 12.37 -8.07 -17.22
N GLY A 170 13.52 -7.91 -16.56
CA GLY A 170 14.13 -6.61 -16.38
C GLY A 170 14.50 -5.96 -17.71
N CYS A 171 14.14 -4.69 -17.87
CA CYS A 171 14.43 -3.92 -19.08
C CYS A 171 14.72 -2.45 -18.76
N TYR A 172 15.33 -1.74 -19.71
CA TYR A 172 15.48 -0.29 -19.61
C TYR A 172 14.14 0.39 -19.86
N MET A 173 13.78 1.33 -18.98
CA MET A 173 12.55 2.11 -19.10
C MET A 173 12.82 3.60 -18.86
N LEU A 174 12.56 4.41 -19.87
CA LEU A 174 12.38 5.85 -19.72
C LEU A 174 10.93 6.12 -19.32
N LEU A 175 10.72 6.80 -18.19
CA LEU A 175 9.39 7.20 -17.72
C LEU A 175 9.04 8.58 -18.28
N ASP A 176 7.83 8.73 -18.83
CA ASP A 176 7.33 10.00 -19.38
C ASP A 176 7.05 11.04 -18.28
N GLU A 177 6.83 10.57 -17.05
CA GLU A 177 6.66 11.40 -15.86
C GLU A 177 7.46 10.84 -14.68
N ALA A 178 7.93 11.72 -13.80
CA ALA A 178 8.52 11.34 -12.52
C ALA A 178 7.42 10.85 -11.56
N SER A 179 7.05 9.58 -11.66
CA SER A 179 5.99 8.97 -10.85
C SER A 179 6.57 8.26 -9.63
N VAL A 180 6.29 8.78 -8.43
CA VAL A 180 6.77 8.20 -7.16
C VAL A 180 6.26 6.77 -7.01
N THR A 181 4.95 6.55 -7.09
CA THR A 181 4.37 5.21 -6.95
C THR A 181 4.64 4.31 -8.15
N GLY A 182 4.96 4.88 -9.32
CA GLY A 182 5.36 4.10 -10.50
C GLY A 182 6.79 3.56 -10.39
N THR A 183 7.62 4.16 -9.54
CA THR A 183 9.00 3.73 -9.28
C THR A 183 9.12 2.86 -8.02
N ALA A 184 8.09 2.89 -7.16
CA ALA A 184 8.05 2.18 -5.88
C ALA A 184 7.81 0.66 -6.02
#